data_AF-A0AAU5GA57-F1
#
_entry.id   AF-A0AAU5GA57-F1
#
_cell.length_a   1.000
_cell.length_b   1.000
_cell.length_c   1.000
_cell.angle_alpha   90.00
_cell.angle_beta   90.00
_cell.angle_gamma   90.00
#
_symmetry.space_group_name_H-M   'P 1'
#
loop_
_entity.id
_entity.type
_entity.pdbx_description
1 polymer ?
#
loop_
_entity_poly.entity_id
_entity_poly.type
_entity_poly.pdbx_seq_one_letter_code
_entity_poly.pdbx_strand_id
1 'polypeptide(L)'
;MKKLGSEIPPGKRALATELQRLCRLLALEPNGSAPTQKQAADRLHVSDTSLSRYLSAEYLPDIAVVGLLHAIASADAGGTEEAGITLTGLEELHSAAAAEQCRCCVKLRGEAASLQQQASETVVELNHAQAELGAIKKKAAALQQGAAALRREVQALRAREGRALKATARRAIRAGQRSRLTARRDAALLPVPPRRGDRQQSNPEKRAALSVARQAEALQSGGRQDGALALLRHSAEVLSPAEAAALVYVLREGQLDELAGTLIHIYGRDNPDPDVMRAAAQLHQHGAPDDAAALLQAALSTRTGAP
;
A
#
# COMPACT_ATOMS: atom_id res chain seq x y z
N MET A 1 -3.69 11.81 65.36
CA MET A 1 -4.79 10.99 64.77
C MET A 1 -5.76 11.92 64.08
N LYS A 2 -6.32 11.50 62.93
CA LYS A 2 -7.39 12.26 62.29
C LYS A 2 -8.71 11.95 62.99
N LYS A 3 -9.45 12.98 63.37
CA LYS A 3 -10.80 12.83 63.92
C LYS A 3 -11.72 12.42 62.76
N LEU A 4 -12.38 11.28 62.88
CA LEU A 4 -13.39 10.83 61.93
C LEU A 4 -14.67 11.66 62.15
N GLY A 5 -15.24 12.20 61.07
CA GLY A 5 -16.49 12.96 61.14
C GLY A 5 -17.69 12.07 61.51
N SER A 6 -18.67 12.64 62.20
CA SER A 6 -19.91 11.94 62.60
C SER A 6 -20.79 11.53 61.40
N GLU A 7 -20.55 12.11 60.22
CA GLU A 7 -21.27 11.85 58.97
C GLU A 7 -20.83 10.56 58.25
N ILE A 8 -19.74 9.93 58.69
CA ILE A 8 -19.21 8.71 58.07
C ILE A 8 -20.05 7.50 58.52
N PRO A 9 -20.51 6.64 57.60
CA PRO A 9 -21.21 5.39 57.92
C PRO A 9 -20.46 4.51 58.93
N PRO A 10 -21.18 3.77 59.79
CA PRO A 10 -20.58 3.08 60.94
C PRO A 10 -19.57 1.99 60.52
N GLY A 11 -19.85 1.21 59.48
CA GLY A 11 -18.92 0.21 58.95
C GLY A 11 -17.63 0.83 58.42
N LYS A 12 -17.73 1.91 57.61
CA LYS A 12 -16.55 2.65 57.14
C LYS A 12 -15.71 3.24 58.28
N ARG A 13 -16.38 3.74 59.33
CA ARG A 13 -15.71 4.31 60.51
C ARG A 13 -14.98 3.23 61.31
N ALA A 14 -15.60 2.08 61.50
CA ALA A 14 -14.99 0.94 62.18
C ALA A 14 -13.74 0.46 61.44
N LEU A 15 -13.84 0.26 60.11
CA LEU A 15 -12.70 -0.13 59.29
C LEU A 15 -11.57 0.91 59.35
N ALA A 16 -11.86 2.19 59.16
CA ALA A 16 -10.82 3.22 59.20
C ALA A 16 -10.12 3.31 60.56
N THR A 17 -10.83 3.02 61.65
CA THR A 17 -10.26 3.00 63.01
C THR A 17 -9.27 1.84 63.15
N GLU A 18 -9.62 0.65 62.67
CA GLU A 18 -8.72 -0.50 62.67
C GLU A 18 -7.53 -0.30 61.71
N LEU A 19 -7.73 0.31 60.54
CA LEU A 19 -6.62 0.67 59.65
C LEU A 19 -5.68 1.68 60.31
N GLN A 20 -6.19 2.67 61.04
CA GLN A 20 -5.37 3.60 61.82
C GLN A 20 -4.60 2.88 62.94
N ARG A 21 -5.18 1.85 63.55
CA ARG A 21 -4.52 1.02 64.55
C ARG A 21 -3.39 0.20 63.93
N LEU A 22 -3.64 -0.51 62.83
CA LEU A 22 -2.63 -1.29 62.12
C LEU A 22 -1.48 -0.43 61.61
N CYS A 23 -1.75 0.76 61.08
CA CYS A 23 -0.70 1.68 60.64
C CYS A 23 0.25 2.13 61.77
N ARG A 24 -0.17 2.05 63.03
CA ARG A 24 0.71 2.34 64.18
C ARG A 24 1.61 1.17 64.57
N LEU A 25 1.19 -0.04 64.20
CA LEU A 25 1.93 -1.27 64.46
C LEU A 25 2.98 -1.55 63.40
N LEU A 26 2.87 -0.90 62.24
CA LEU A 26 3.97 -0.81 61.28
C LEU A 26 5.21 -0.29 62.02
N ALA A 27 6.31 -1.03 61.92
CA ALA A 27 7.47 -0.91 62.80
C ALA A 27 7.88 0.56 63.01
N LEU A 28 8.07 0.89 64.29
CA LEU A 28 8.62 2.17 64.73
C LEU A 28 9.95 2.42 64.00
N GLU A 29 10.26 3.68 63.73
CA GLU A 29 11.63 4.05 63.37
C GLU A 29 12.60 3.52 64.45
N PRO A 30 13.90 3.32 64.15
CA PRO A 30 14.90 2.92 65.15
C PRO A 30 14.92 3.82 66.41
N ASN A 31 14.28 4.97 66.33
CA ASN A 31 14.11 5.99 67.37
C ASN A 31 12.89 5.74 68.30
N GLY A 32 12.11 4.68 68.05
CA GLY A 32 10.88 4.36 68.80
C GLY A 32 9.66 5.20 68.44
N SER A 33 9.71 5.98 67.36
CA SER A 33 8.59 6.82 66.90
C SER A 33 7.73 6.11 65.84
N ALA A 34 6.42 6.35 65.89
CA ALA A 34 5.47 5.84 64.90
C ALA A 34 5.86 6.27 63.47
N PRO A 35 5.74 5.38 62.47
CA PRO A 35 6.10 5.70 61.10
C PRO A 35 5.27 6.87 60.57
N THR A 36 5.92 7.74 59.78
CA THR A 36 5.22 8.81 59.08
C THR A 36 4.27 8.22 58.04
N GLN A 37 3.21 8.97 57.70
CA GLN A 37 2.21 8.51 56.73
C GLN A 37 2.83 8.14 55.38
N LYS A 38 3.84 8.91 54.93
CA LYS A 38 4.59 8.64 53.72
C LYS A 38 5.33 7.30 53.77
N GLN A 39 6.01 6.99 54.88
CA GLN A 39 6.73 5.72 55.04
C GLN A 39 5.78 4.52 55.06
N ALA A 40 4.63 4.66 55.73
CA ALA A 40 3.59 3.64 55.69
C ALA A 40 3.06 3.43 54.25
N ALA A 41 2.86 4.51 53.49
CA ALA A 41 2.41 4.43 52.11
C ALA A 41 3.43 3.73 51.19
N ASP A 42 4.71 4.07 51.35
CA ASP A 42 5.82 3.46 50.60
C ASP A 42 5.92 1.95 50.86
N ARG A 43 5.76 1.51 52.13
CA ARG A 43 5.75 0.08 52.50
C ARG A 43 4.57 -0.69 51.93
N LEU A 44 3.43 -0.02 51.78
CA LEU A 44 2.22 -0.62 51.23
C LEU A 44 2.13 -0.49 49.70
N HIS A 45 3.14 0.12 49.07
CA HIS A 45 3.14 0.45 47.64
C HIS A 45 1.89 1.23 47.17
N VAL A 46 1.38 2.10 48.04
CA VAL A 46 0.25 3.00 47.74
C VAL A 46 0.68 4.45 47.86
N SER A 47 -0.01 5.34 47.15
CA SER A 47 0.26 6.77 47.27
C SER A 47 -0.12 7.31 48.66
N ASP A 48 0.65 8.28 49.16
CA ASP A 48 0.38 8.94 50.44
C ASP A 48 -1.04 9.55 50.49
N THR A 49 -1.53 10.09 49.37
CA THR A 49 -2.89 10.63 49.26
C THR A 49 -3.96 9.53 49.34
N SER A 50 -3.73 8.36 48.75
CA SER A 50 -4.61 7.19 48.90
C SER A 50 -4.68 6.73 50.34
N LEU A 51 -3.53 6.54 51.00
CA LEU A 51 -3.48 6.11 52.40
C LEU A 51 -4.17 7.12 53.33
N SER A 52 -3.94 8.42 53.10
CA SER A 52 -4.63 9.52 53.78
C SER A 52 -6.15 9.36 53.78
N ARG A 53 -6.71 9.03 52.59
CA ARG A 53 -8.15 8.86 52.35
C ARG A 53 -8.71 7.56 52.93
N TYR A 54 -7.91 6.49 52.97
CA TYR A 54 -8.29 5.25 53.62
C TYR A 54 -8.44 5.46 55.13
N LEU A 55 -7.46 6.14 55.73
CA LEU A 55 -7.44 6.44 57.16
C LEU A 55 -8.51 7.44 57.58
N SER A 56 -8.99 8.32 56.69
CA SER A 56 -10.11 9.22 56.97
C SER A 56 -11.50 8.63 56.68
N ALA A 57 -11.56 7.36 56.26
CA ALA A 57 -12.77 6.68 55.79
C ALA A 57 -13.47 7.34 54.58
N GLU A 58 -12.77 8.24 53.89
CA GLU A 58 -13.27 8.92 52.69
C GLU A 58 -13.33 7.94 51.50
N TYR A 59 -12.36 7.03 51.43
CA TYR A 59 -12.29 5.99 50.40
C TYR A 59 -12.10 4.61 51.03
N LEU A 60 -12.80 3.61 50.47
CA LEU A 60 -12.64 2.22 50.90
C LEU A 60 -11.47 1.58 50.16
N PRO A 61 -10.38 1.15 50.85
CA PRO A 61 -9.25 0.48 50.21
C PRO A 61 -9.68 -0.82 49.53
N ASP A 62 -8.87 -1.31 48.58
CA ASP A 62 -9.02 -2.66 48.04
C ASP A 62 -8.71 -3.71 49.13
N ILE A 63 -9.40 -4.85 49.10
CA ILE A 63 -9.21 -5.94 50.07
C ILE A 63 -7.77 -6.46 50.05
N ALA A 64 -7.10 -6.43 48.89
CA ALA A 64 -5.70 -6.81 48.77
C ALA A 64 -4.77 -5.87 49.57
N VAL A 65 -5.04 -4.57 49.56
CA VAL A 65 -4.28 -3.58 50.34
C VAL A 65 -4.53 -3.77 51.84
N VAL A 66 -5.76 -4.12 52.22
CA VAL A 66 -6.12 -4.43 53.61
C VAL A 66 -5.38 -5.67 54.12
N GLY A 67 -5.35 -6.74 53.32
CA GLY A 67 -4.60 -7.95 53.65
C GLY A 67 -3.10 -7.72 53.74
N LEU A 68 -2.54 -6.93 52.82
CA LEU A 68 -1.13 -6.54 52.86
C LEU A 68 -0.78 -5.75 54.13
N LEU A 69 -1.63 -4.79 54.51
CA LEU A 69 -1.44 -4.01 55.74
C LEU A 69 -1.45 -4.90 56.99
N HIS A 70 -2.41 -5.83 57.09
CA HIS A 70 -2.50 -6.76 58.22
C HIS A 70 -1.26 -7.66 58.29
N ALA A 71 -0.80 -8.19 57.16
CA ALA A 71 0.38 -9.04 57.10
C ALA A 71 1.64 -8.32 57.56
N ILE A 72 1.87 -7.09 57.08
CA ILE A 72 3.04 -6.28 57.48
C ILE A 72 2.93 -5.88 58.95
N ALA A 73 1.78 -5.40 59.39
CA ALA A 73 1.57 -5.00 60.79
C ALA A 73 1.74 -6.19 61.76
N SER A 74 1.27 -7.38 61.39
CA SER A 74 1.43 -8.59 62.21
C SER A 74 2.88 -9.07 62.25
N ALA A 75 3.62 -8.93 61.15
CA ALA A 75 5.05 -9.26 61.12
C ALA A 75 5.87 -8.29 61.99
N ASP A 76 5.56 -6.99 61.91
CA ASP A 76 6.25 -5.94 62.67
C ASP A 76 5.90 -5.98 64.17
N ALA A 77 4.69 -6.42 64.53
CA ALA A 77 4.23 -6.58 65.92
C ALA A 77 4.57 -7.95 66.54
N GLY A 78 5.40 -8.78 65.90
CA GLY A 78 5.83 -10.05 66.49
C GLY A 78 4.78 -11.17 66.51
N GLY A 79 3.63 -11.01 65.83
CA GLY A 79 2.61 -12.05 65.69
C GLY A 79 1.19 -11.54 65.45
N THR A 80 0.30 -12.44 65.05
CA THR A 80 -1.12 -12.12 64.74
C THR A 80 -1.95 -11.75 65.97
N GLU A 81 -1.55 -12.18 67.16
CA GLU A 81 -2.27 -11.92 68.41
C GLU A 81 -2.04 -10.49 68.93
N GLU A 82 -0.86 -9.92 68.70
CA GLU A 82 -0.53 -8.55 69.14
C GLU A 82 -1.15 -7.47 68.24
N ALA A 83 -1.52 -7.82 67.00
CA ALA A 83 -2.26 -6.94 66.11
C ALA A 83 -3.67 -6.60 66.62
N GLY A 84 -4.23 -7.44 67.51
CA GLY A 84 -5.51 -7.22 68.18
C GLY A 84 -6.77 -7.40 67.31
N ILE A 85 -6.60 -7.76 66.03
CA ILE A 85 -7.67 -8.11 65.10
C ILE A 85 -7.17 -9.15 64.08
N THR A 86 -7.98 -10.16 63.79
CA THR A 86 -7.66 -11.20 62.80
C THR A 86 -7.89 -10.67 61.37
N LEU A 87 -7.21 -11.28 60.39
CA LEU A 87 -7.44 -10.95 58.98
C LEU A 87 -8.93 -11.11 58.61
N THR A 88 -9.56 -12.19 59.05
CA THR A 88 -10.99 -12.45 58.85
C THR A 88 -11.88 -11.36 59.45
N GLY A 89 -11.55 -10.85 60.64
CA GLY A 89 -12.28 -9.73 61.25
C GLY A 89 -12.14 -8.43 60.45
N LEU A 90 -10.99 -8.19 59.84
CA LEU A 90 -10.81 -7.06 58.92
C LEU A 90 -11.57 -7.24 57.60
N GLU A 91 -11.64 -8.45 57.07
CA GLU A 91 -12.42 -8.78 55.87
C GLU A 91 -13.92 -8.60 56.12
N GLU A 92 -14.41 -8.95 57.31
CA GLU A 92 -15.79 -8.70 57.73
C GLU A 92 -16.10 -7.20 57.85
N LEU A 93 -15.21 -6.43 58.49
CA LEU A 93 -15.35 -4.96 58.57
C LEU A 93 -15.29 -4.30 57.20
N HIS A 94 -14.44 -4.81 56.31
CA HIS A 94 -14.36 -4.34 54.92
C HIS A 94 -15.65 -4.64 54.16
N SER A 95 -16.19 -5.85 54.30
CA SER A 95 -17.45 -6.26 53.69
C SER A 95 -18.63 -5.44 54.21
N ALA A 96 -18.68 -5.15 55.51
CA ALA A 96 -19.69 -4.28 56.10
C ALA A 96 -19.58 -2.83 55.57
N ALA A 97 -18.36 -2.29 55.51
CA ALA A 97 -18.11 -0.96 54.94
C ALA A 97 -18.39 -0.88 53.42
N ALA A 98 -18.24 -2.00 52.71
CA ALA A 98 -18.59 -2.13 51.30
C ALA A 98 -20.12 -2.21 51.09
N ALA A 99 -20.84 -2.91 51.97
CA ALA A 99 -22.30 -2.98 51.92
C ALA A 99 -22.98 -1.62 52.15
N GLU A 100 -22.31 -0.72 52.87
CA GLU A 100 -22.74 0.66 53.08
C GLU A 100 -22.45 1.59 51.87
N GLN A 101 -21.80 1.10 50.82
CA GLN A 101 -21.61 1.89 49.60
C GLN A 101 -22.93 2.09 48.85
N CYS A 102 -23.15 3.30 48.34
CA CYS A 102 -24.31 3.61 47.52
C CYS A 102 -24.39 2.66 46.31
N ARG A 103 -25.58 2.13 46.02
CA ARG A 103 -25.85 1.25 44.86
C ARG A 103 -25.33 1.82 43.53
N CYS A 104 -25.27 3.15 43.40
CA CYS A 104 -24.72 3.83 42.24
C CYS A 104 -23.20 3.59 42.08
N CYS A 105 -22.43 3.61 43.17
CA CYS A 105 -20.99 3.40 43.14
C CYS A 105 -20.62 1.95 42.76
N VAL A 106 -21.40 0.97 43.18
CA VAL A 106 -21.21 -0.43 42.80
C VAL A 106 -21.43 -0.62 41.29
N LYS A 107 -22.50 -0.02 40.74
CA LYS A 107 -22.77 -0.04 39.29
C LYS A 107 -21.63 0.60 38.49
N LEU A 108 -21.20 1.81 38.88
CA LEU A 108 -20.12 2.52 38.19
C LEU A 108 -18.78 1.76 38.24
N ARG A 109 -18.47 1.07 39.35
CA ARG A 109 -17.29 0.19 39.42
C ARG A 109 -17.41 -1.02 38.50
N GLY A 110 -18.59 -1.64 38.42
CA GLY A 110 -18.85 -2.73 37.49
C GLY A 110 -18.71 -2.31 36.03
N GLU A 111 -19.25 -1.14 35.68
CA GLU A 111 -19.10 -0.55 34.35
C GLU A 111 -17.64 -0.21 34.04
N ALA A 112 -16.91 0.38 34.98
CA ALA A 112 -15.49 0.67 34.82
C ALA A 112 -14.65 -0.61 34.61
N ALA A 113 -14.91 -1.67 35.38
CA ALA A 113 -14.23 -2.96 35.22
C ALA A 113 -14.55 -3.61 33.86
N SER A 114 -15.82 -3.56 33.43
CA SER A 114 -16.25 -4.06 32.11
C SER A 114 -15.56 -3.30 30.97
N LEU A 115 -15.53 -1.96 31.04
CA LEU A 115 -14.85 -1.12 30.05
C LEU A 115 -13.34 -1.38 30.03
N GLN A 116 -12.72 -1.61 31.20
CA GLN A 116 -11.30 -1.93 31.29
C GLN A 116 -10.99 -3.30 30.68
N GLN A 117 -11.87 -4.29 30.89
CA GLN A 117 -11.75 -5.59 30.24
C GLN A 117 -11.86 -5.47 28.72
N GLN A 118 -12.88 -4.76 28.21
CA GLN A 118 -13.03 -4.49 26.77
C GLN A 118 -11.82 -3.76 26.18
N ALA A 119 -11.27 -2.78 26.89
CA ALA A 119 -10.05 -2.09 26.48
C ALA A 119 -8.85 -3.05 26.40
N SER A 120 -8.72 -3.99 27.34
CA SER A 120 -7.64 -4.98 27.30
C SER A 120 -7.79 -5.97 26.13
N GLU A 121 -9.02 -6.42 25.85
CA GLU A 121 -9.32 -7.32 24.74
C GLU A 121 -9.02 -6.64 23.38
N THR A 122 -9.49 -5.40 23.20
CA THR A 122 -9.23 -4.63 21.97
C THR A 122 -7.74 -4.35 21.74
N VAL A 123 -6.94 -4.16 22.80
CA VAL A 123 -5.48 -4.01 22.69
C VAL A 123 -4.83 -5.30 22.20
N VAL A 124 -5.28 -6.46 22.69
CA VAL A 124 -4.78 -7.77 22.22
C VAL A 124 -5.12 -7.97 20.74
N GLU A 125 -6.34 -7.66 20.32
CA GLU A 125 -6.76 -7.73 18.91
C GLU A 125 -5.94 -6.80 18.02
N LEU A 126 -5.70 -5.56 18.47
CA LEU A 126 -4.88 -4.59 17.74
C LEU A 126 -3.44 -5.10 17.55
N ASN A 127 -2.84 -5.64 18.61
CA ASN A 127 -1.49 -6.20 18.54
C ASN A 127 -1.41 -7.39 17.57
N HIS A 128 -2.45 -8.25 17.57
CA HIS A 128 -2.54 -9.36 16.63
C HIS A 128 -2.63 -8.86 15.17
N ALA A 129 -3.53 -7.93 14.89
CA ALA A 129 -3.69 -7.34 13.56
C ALA A 129 -2.40 -6.63 13.09
N GLN A 130 -1.68 -5.94 13.98
CA GLN A 130 -0.40 -5.33 13.65
C GLN A 130 0.68 -6.37 13.29
N ALA A 131 0.71 -7.50 13.99
CA ALA A 131 1.63 -8.60 13.68
C ALA A 131 1.32 -9.20 12.30
N GLU A 132 0.04 -9.42 11.97
CA GLU A 132 -0.38 -9.91 10.66
C GLU A 132 -0.02 -8.93 9.53
N LEU A 133 -0.29 -7.64 9.71
CA LEU A 133 0.13 -6.61 8.76
C LEU A 133 1.64 -6.58 8.56
N GLY A 134 2.42 -6.77 9.63
CA GLY A 134 3.87 -6.92 9.55
C GLY A 134 4.29 -8.13 8.71
N ALA A 135 3.64 -9.27 8.89
CA ALA A 135 3.91 -10.48 8.11
C ALA A 135 3.55 -10.31 6.63
N ILE A 136 2.40 -9.69 6.33
CA ILE A 136 1.96 -9.41 4.97
C ILE A 136 2.93 -8.46 4.27
N LYS A 137 3.36 -7.38 4.93
CA LYS A 137 4.35 -6.44 4.38
C LYS A 137 5.68 -7.13 4.03
N LYS A 138 6.17 -8.04 4.88
CA LYS A 138 7.38 -8.83 4.60
C LYS A 138 7.20 -9.72 3.37
N LYS A 139 6.06 -10.42 3.25
CA LYS A 139 5.73 -11.23 2.07
C LYS A 139 5.66 -10.39 0.80
N ALA A 140 5.00 -9.23 0.86
CA ALA A 140 4.90 -8.31 -0.26
C ALA A 140 6.29 -7.81 -0.72
N ALA A 141 7.17 -7.45 0.21
CA ALA A 141 8.54 -7.05 -0.10
C ALA A 141 9.35 -8.18 -0.77
N ALA A 142 9.23 -9.42 -0.27
CA ALA A 142 9.89 -10.59 -0.87
C ALA A 142 9.38 -10.85 -2.31
N LEU A 143 8.06 -10.77 -2.52
CA LEU A 143 7.47 -10.91 -3.85
C LEU A 143 7.92 -9.80 -4.82
N GLN A 144 8.01 -8.55 -4.35
CA GLN A 144 8.52 -7.45 -5.16
C GLN A 144 9.98 -7.65 -5.56
N GLN A 145 10.82 -8.12 -4.64
CA GLN A 145 12.22 -8.46 -4.93
C GLN A 145 12.31 -9.61 -5.95
N GLY A 146 11.52 -10.66 -5.77
CA GLY A 146 11.45 -11.78 -6.72
C GLY A 146 10.99 -11.34 -8.12
N ALA A 147 9.96 -10.50 -8.20
CA ALA A 147 9.49 -9.94 -9.46
C ALA A 147 10.55 -9.06 -10.14
N ALA A 148 11.31 -8.27 -9.37
CA ALA A 148 12.41 -7.49 -9.91
C ALA A 148 13.56 -8.36 -10.44
N ALA A 149 13.89 -9.45 -9.75
CA ALA A 149 14.90 -10.42 -10.22
C ALA A 149 14.45 -11.09 -11.53
N LEU A 150 13.22 -11.60 -11.59
CA LEU A 150 12.66 -12.20 -12.80
C LEU A 150 12.63 -11.22 -13.98
N ARG A 151 12.28 -9.94 -13.75
CA ARG A 151 12.33 -8.91 -14.79
C ARG A 151 13.74 -8.73 -15.35
N ARG A 152 14.77 -8.73 -14.51
CA ARG A 152 16.17 -8.65 -14.94
C ARG A 152 16.58 -9.87 -15.76
N GLU A 153 16.18 -11.07 -15.35
CA GLU A 153 16.44 -12.30 -16.10
C GLU A 153 15.77 -12.28 -17.48
N VAL A 154 14.49 -11.92 -17.55
CA VAL A 154 13.78 -11.78 -18.83
C VAL A 154 14.44 -10.76 -19.74
N GLN A 155 14.88 -9.61 -19.20
CA GLN A 155 15.63 -8.62 -19.97
C GLN A 155 16.97 -9.17 -20.47
N ALA A 156 17.70 -9.92 -19.64
CA ALA A 156 18.97 -10.53 -20.01
C ALA A 156 18.79 -11.59 -21.11
N LEU A 157 17.75 -12.43 -21.02
CA LEU A 157 17.40 -13.42 -22.03
C LEU A 157 17.01 -12.77 -23.35
N ARG A 158 16.12 -11.78 -23.33
CA ARG A 158 15.75 -11.01 -24.53
C ARG A 158 16.96 -10.34 -25.19
N ALA A 159 17.90 -9.81 -24.39
CA ALA A 159 19.12 -9.24 -24.91
C ALA A 159 20.04 -10.30 -25.55
N ARG A 160 20.13 -11.50 -24.97
CA ARG A 160 20.89 -12.63 -25.55
C ARG A 160 20.29 -13.09 -26.86
N GLU A 161 18.97 -13.31 -26.92
CA GLU A 161 18.25 -13.69 -28.13
C GLU A 161 18.39 -12.62 -29.21
N GLY A 162 18.22 -11.34 -28.86
CA GLY A 162 18.42 -10.23 -29.78
C GLY A 162 19.83 -10.17 -30.36
N ARG A 163 20.87 -10.47 -29.56
CA ARG A 163 22.25 -10.58 -30.04
C ARG A 163 22.43 -11.78 -30.98
N ALA A 164 21.86 -12.93 -30.64
CA ALA A 164 21.93 -14.13 -31.47
C ALA A 164 21.27 -13.90 -32.84
N LEU A 165 20.06 -13.34 -32.86
CA LEU A 165 19.34 -12.99 -34.09
C LEU A 165 20.09 -11.96 -34.94
N LYS A 166 20.69 -10.94 -34.31
CA LYS A 166 21.54 -9.98 -35.04
C LYS A 166 22.79 -10.65 -35.63
N ALA A 167 23.40 -11.59 -34.91
CA ALA A 167 24.56 -12.33 -35.40
C ALA A 167 24.21 -13.24 -36.58
N THR A 168 23.09 -13.97 -36.52
CA THR A 168 22.61 -14.81 -37.63
C THR A 168 22.24 -13.97 -38.85
N ALA A 169 21.53 -12.85 -38.66
CA ALA A 169 21.21 -11.91 -39.74
C ALA A 169 22.47 -11.35 -40.41
N ARG A 170 23.49 -10.94 -39.63
CA ARG A 170 24.78 -10.47 -40.18
C ARG A 170 25.50 -11.56 -40.97
N ARG A 171 25.49 -12.81 -40.50
CA ARG A 171 26.07 -13.94 -41.25
C ARG A 171 25.33 -14.18 -42.56
N ALA A 172 24.00 -14.15 -42.55
CA ALA A 172 23.17 -14.31 -43.74
C ALA A 172 23.42 -13.18 -44.78
N ILE A 173 23.49 -11.92 -44.32
CA ILE A 173 23.81 -10.77 -45.19
C ILE A 173 25.19 -10.94 -45.83
N ARG A 174 26.22 -11.30 -45.04
CA ARG A 174 27.58 -11.52 -45.57
C ARG A 174 27.62 -12.68 -46.58
N ALA A 175 26.91 -13.78 -46.31
CA ALA A 175 26.81 -14.90 -47.24
C ALA A 175 26.15 -14.45 -48.55
N GLY A 176 25.01 -13.74 -48.49
CA GLY A 176 24.32 -13.21 -49.66
C GLY A 176 25.18 -12.22 -50.47
N GLN A 177 25.95 -11.35 -49.81
CA GLN A 177 26.90 -10.46 -50.49
C GLN A 177 27.99 -11.22 -51.23
N ARG A 178 28.57 -12.27 -50.61
CA ARG A 178 29.57 -13.13 -51.27
C ARG A 178 28.99 -13.88 -52.46
N SER A 179 27.76 -14.41 -52.35
CA SER A 179 27.04 -15.04 -53.47
C SER A 179 26.77 -14.06 -54.62
N ARG A 180 26.43 -12.80 -54.32
CA ARG A 180 26.25 -11.77 -55.37
C ARG A 180 27.56 -11.37 -56.05
N LEU A 181 28.66 -11.28 -55.30
CA LEU A 181 29.98 -10.95 -55.87
C LEU A 181 30.52 -12.07 -56.75
N THR A 182 30.29 -13.34 -56.38
CA THR A 182 30.63 -14.50 -57.19
C THR A 182 29.75 -14.58 -58.44
N ALA A 183 28.43 -14.46 -58.30
CA ALA A 183 27.53 -14.39 -59.45
C ALA A 183 27.82 -13.21 -60.40
N ARG A 184 28.31 -12.06 -59.89
CA ARG A 184 28.71 -10.91 -60.71
C ARG A 184 30.05 -11.12 -61.44
N ARG A 185 30.92 -12.00 -60.93
CA ARG A 185 32.13 -12.43 -61.65
C ARG A 185 31.79 -13.35 -62.83
N ASP A 186 30.74 -14.16 -62.68
CA ASP A 186 30.31 -15.13 -63.71
C ASP A 186 29.23 -14.58 -64.66
N ALA A 187 28.62 -13.44 -64.34
CA ALA A 187 27.61 -12.80 -65.19
C ALA A 187 28.26 -12.01 -66.32
N ALA A 188 28.13 -12.53 -67.55
CA ALA A 188 28.34 -11.76 -68.78
C ALA A 188 27.48 -10.47 -68.74
N LEU A 189 28.10 -9.35 -69.11
CA LEU A 189 27.48 -8.02 -69.12
C LEU A 189 26.34 -7.99 -70.13
N LEU A 190 25.12 -8.26 -69.67
CA LEU A 190 23.93 -8.00 -70.47
C LEU A 190 23.70 -6.49 -70.56
N PRO A 191 23.38 -5.95 -71.75
CA PRO A 191 23.14 -4.53 -71.94
C PRO A 191 21.83 -4.15 -71.24
N VAL A 192 21.91 -3.19 -70.32
CA VAL A 192 20.74 -2.68 -69.58
C VAL A 192 20.09 -1.54 -70.37
N PRO A 193 18.77 -1.60 -70.67
CA PRO A 193 18.06 -0.51 -71.34
C PRO A 193 17.95 0.76 -70.47
N PRO A 194 18.01 1.97 -71.06
CA PRO A 194 17.89 3.20 -70.30
C PRO A 194 16.42 3.55 -69.98
N ARG A 195 16.18 3.74 -68.68
CA ARG A 195 15.17 4.61 -68.01
C ARG A 195 13.68 4.20 -68.00
N ARG A 196 13.15 4.02 -66.78
CA ARG A 196 12.40 5.04 -66.00
C ARG A 196 12.12 4.53 -64.58
N GLY A 197 12.43 5.35 -63.58
CA GLY A 197 12.08 5.12 -62.17
C GLY A 197 13.23 4.64 -61.30
N ASP A 198 13.69 5.51 -60.41
CA ASP A 198 14.69 5.21 -59.39
C ASP A 198 14.05 4.30 -58.32
N ARG A 199 14.30 2.98 -58.41
CA ARG A 199 13.69 1.95 -57.53
C ARG A 199 14.11 2.05 -56.05
N GLN A 200 14.89 3.06 -55.66
CA GLN A 200 15.46 3.16 -54.32
C GLN A 200 14.72 4.11 -53.38
N GLN A 201 13.93 5.07 -53.88
CA GLN A 201 13.24 6.05 -53.01
C GLN A 201 11.98 5.48 -52.32
N SER A 202 11.31 4.48 -52.89
CA SER A 202 10.03 3.94 -52.39
C SER A 202 10.15 2.75 -51.42
N ASN A 203 11.37 2.39 -50.99
CA ASN A 203 11.59 1.21 -50.15
C ASN A 203 11.63 1.46 -48.62
N PRO A 204 12.14 2.59 -48.08
CA PRO A 204 12.20 2.77 -46.63
C PRO A 204 10.82 3.01 -46.03
N GLU A 205 10.01 3.88 -46.65
CA GLU A 205 8.67 4.25 -46.19
C GLU A 205 7.73 3.04 -46.21
N LYS A 206 7.76 2.26 -47.30
CA LYS A 206 6.99 1.01 -47.42
C LYS A 206 7.41 -0.04 -46.38
N ARG A 207 8.69 -0.09 -45.98
CA ARG A 207 9.15 -1.02 -44.94
C ARG A 207 8.69 -0.60 -43.54
N ALA A 208 8.73 0.70 -43.23
CA ALA A 208 8.20 1.22 -41.98
C ALA A 208 6.69 0.93 -41.88
N ALA A 209 5.94 1.24 -42.94
CA ALA A 209 4.53 0.91 -43.08
C ALA A 209 4.24 -0.58 -42.88
N LEU A 210 4.96 -1.47 -43.57
CA LEU A 210 4.79 -2.93 -43.43
C LEU A 210 5.08 -3.43 -42.00
N SER A 211 6.04 -2.82 -41.30
CA SER A 211 6.35 -3.19 -39.92
C SER A 211 5.20 -2.83 -38.97
N VAL A 212 4.66 -1.61 -39.11
CA VAL A 212 3.54 -1.14 -38.28
C VAL A 212 2.27 -1.94 -38.60
N ALA A 213 1.98 -2.17 -39.87
CA ALA A 213 0.82 -2.96 -40.30
C ALA A 213 0.85 -4.39 -39.72
N ARG A 214 1.98 -5.09 -39.78
CA ARG A 214 2.13 -6.43 -39.19
C ARG A 214 1.94 -6.45 -37.67
N GLN A 215 2.39 -5.41 -36.98
CA GLN A 215 2.19 -5.29 -35.53
C GLN A 215 0.72 -5.01 -35.20
N ALA A 216 0.06 -4.16 -35.98
CA ALA A 216 -1.36 -3.86 -35.82
C ALA A 216 -2.23 -5.11 -36.09
N GLU A 217 -1.93 -5.87 -37.15
CA GLU A 217 -2.59 -7.14 -37.48
C GLU A 217 -2.41 -8.19 -36.38
N ALA A 218 -1.18 -8.34 -35.83
CA ALA A 218 -0.91 -9.25 -34.73
C ALA A 218 -1.68 -8.89 -33.45
N LEU A 219 -1.87 -7.58 -33.19
CA LEU A 219 -2.65 -7.10 -32.06
C LEU A 219 -4.16 -7.32 -32.26
N GLN A 220 -4.66 -7.11 -33.48
CA GLN A 220 -6.07 -7.32 -33.82
C GLN A 220 -6.44 -8.81 -33.80
N SER A 221 -5.64 -9.67 -34.42
CA SER A 221 -5.82 -11.14 -34.40
C SER A 221 -5.70 -11.73 -32.99
N GLY A 222 -4.94 -11.10 -32.10
CA GLY A 222 -4.86 -11.44 -30.67
C GLY A 222 -6.00 -10.87 -29.81
N GLY A 223 -7.01 -10.22 -30.39
CA GLY A 223 -8.13 -9.62 -29.66
C GLY A 223 -7.77 -8.38 -28.84
N ARG A 224 -6.59 -7.79 -29.05
CA ARG A 224 -6.06 -6.65 -28.27
C ARG A 224 -6.32 -5.32 -28.99
N GLN A 225 -7.60 -5.00 -29.17
CA GLN A 225 -8.05 -3.81 -29.90
C GLN A 225 -7.46 -2.50 -29.32
N ASP A 226 -7.45 -2.35 -27.99
CA ASP A 226 -6.85 -1.17 -27.32
C ASP A 226 -5.35 -1.01 -27.62
N GLY A 227 -4.64 -2.13 -27.77
CA GLY A 227 -3.22 -2.14 -28.12
C GLY A 227 -2.99 -1.71 -29.56
N ALA A 228 -3.83 -2.14 -30.49
CA ALA A 228 -3.77 -1.72 -31.89
C ALA A 228 -4.05 -0.22 -32.03
N LEU A 229 -5.04 0.30 -31.31
CA LEU A 229 -5.36 1.73 -31.28
C LEU A 229 -4.21 2.57 -30.70
N ALA A 230 -3.62 2.13 -29.59
CA ALA A 230 -2.46 2.82 -28.99
C ALA A 230 -1.25 2.84 -29.93
N LEU A 231 -1.00 1.74 -30.65
CA LEU A 231 0.04 1.67 -31.67
C LEU A 231 -0.22 2.65 -32.82
N LEU A 232 -1.46 2.73 -33.31
CA LEU A 232 -1.82 3.64 -34.40
C LEU A 232 -1.71 5.12 -33.99
N ARG A 233 -2.12 5.48 -32.76
CA ARG A 233 -1.92 6.83 -32.22
C ARG A 233 -0.45 7.21 -32.17
N HIS A 234 0.37 6.35 -31.57
CA HIS A 234 1.81 6.60 -31.50
C HIS A 234 2.47 6.66 -32.89
N SER A 235 2.00 5.83 -33.82
CA SER A 235 2.50 5.86 -35.20
C SER A 235 2.09 7.16 -35.90
N ALA A 236 0.87 7.65 -35.71
CA ALA A 236 0.40 8.88 -36.33
C ALA A 236 1.15 10.13 -35.86
N GLU A 237 1.76 10.11 -34.68
CA GLU A 237 2.59 11.22 -34.15
C GLU A 237 4.01 11.24 -34.76
N VAL A 238 4.51 10.08 -35.21
CA VAL A 238 5.94 9.90 -35.55
C VAL A 238 6.15 9.70 -37.05
N LEU A 239 5.15 9.19 -37.78
CA LEU A 239 5.25 8.92 -39.20
C LEU A 239 5.28 10.23 -40.01
N SER A 240 6.14 10.26 -41.01
CA SER A 240 6.10 11.30 -42.04
C SER A 240 4.85 11.16 -42.92
N PRO A 241 4.44 12.22 -43.66
CA PRO A 241 3.28 12.15 -44.55
C PRO A 241 3.32 10.99 -45.55
N ALA A 242 4.51 10.68 -46.07
CA ALA A 242 4.75 9.60 -47.03
C ALA A 242 4.56 8.22 -46.39
N GLU A 243 5.05 8.07 -45.17
CA GLU A 243 4.93 6.83 -44.41
C GLU A 243 3.50 6.59 -43.93
N ALA A 244 2.78 7.65 -43.56
CA ALA A 244 1.36 7.58 -43.20
C ALA A 244 0.52 7.15 -44.41
N ALA A 245 0.74 7.76 -45.58
CA ALA A 245 0.06 7.36 -46.82
C ALA A 245 0.39 5.91 -47.21
N ALA A 246 1.66 5.51 -47.12
CA ALA A 246 2.07 4.13 -47.38
C ALA A 246 1.48 3.13 -46.37
N LEU A 247 1.32 3.52 -45.11
CA LEU A 247 0.71 2.68 -44.08
C LEU A 247 -0.79 2.48 -44.33
N VAL A 248 -1.53 3.54 -44.64
CA VAL A 248 -2.95 3.44 -45.03
C VAL A 248 -3.09 2.48 -46.22
N TYR A 249 -2.25 2.64 -47.26
CA TYR A 249 -2.26 1.75 -48.42
C TYR A 249 -2.01 0.28 -48.05
N VAL A 250 -1.01 0.00 -47.21
CA VAL A 250 -0.70 -1.36 -46.77
C VAL A 250 -1.82 -1.97 -45.92
N LEU A 251 -2.47 -1.17 -45.06
CA LEU A 251 -3.60 -1.64 -44.26
C LEU A 251 -4.80 -1.99 -45.15
N ARG A 252 -5.06 -1.21 -46.21
CA ARG A 252 -6.10 -1.51 -47.22
C ARG A 252 -5.78 -2.78 -48.01
N GLU A 253 -4.53 -2.95 -48.47
CA GLU A 253 -4.09 -4.19 -49.13
C GLU A 253 -4.26 -5.43 -48.22
N GLY A 254 -4.06 -5.26 -46.91
CA GLY A 254 -4.23 -6.30 -45.90
C GLY A 254 -5.66 -6.54 -45.42
N GLN A 255 -6.67 -5.88 -46.02
CA GLN A 255 -8.09 -5.95 -45.60
C GLN A 255 -8.34 -5.49 -44.15
N LEU A 256 -7.48 -4.63 -43.61
CA LEU A 256 -7.60 -4.06 -42.26
C LEU A 256 -8.30 -2.70 -42.32
N ASP A 257 -9.49 -2.68 -42.92
CA ASP A 257 -10.20 -1.45 -43.31
C ASP A 257 -10.55 -0.55 -42.11
N GLU A 258 -10.94 -1.13 -40.98
CA GLU A 258 -11.25 -0.38 -39.76
C GLU A 258 -10.01 0.31 -39.18
N LEU A 259 -8.85 -0.35 -39.24
CA LEU A 259 -7.58 0.21 -38.76
C LEU A 259 -7.09 1.31 -39.70
N ALA A 260 -7.26 1.14 -41.02
CA ALA A 260 -6.96 2.17 -42.01
C ALA A 260 -7.82 3.42 -41.77
N GLY A 261 -9.13 3.26 -41.60
CA GLY A 261 -10.05 4.36 -41.29
C GLY A 261 -9.72 5.05 -39.96
N THR A 262 -9.37 4.27 -38.94
CA THR A 262 -8.95 4.81 -37.64
C THR A 262 -7.65 5.63 -37.75
N LEU A 263 -6.66 5.14 -38.49
CA LEU A 263 -5.43 5.88 -38.74
C LEU A 263 -5.68 7.17 -39.52
N ILE A 264 -6.54 7.14 -40.54
CA ILE A 264 -6.94 8.33 -41.31
C ILE A 264 -7.55 9.38 -40.38
N HIS A 265 -8.44 8.98 -39.48
CA HIS A 265 -9.07 9.90 -38.53
C HIS A 265 -8.10 10.48 -37.51
N ILE A 266 -7.22 9.65 -36.93
CA ILE A 266 -6.21 10.10 -35.97
C ILE A 266 -5.23 11.06 -36.66
N TYR A 267 -4.68 10.64 -37.80
CA TYR A 267 -3.67 11.42 -38.51
C TYR A 267 -4.23 12.75 -39.00
N GLY A 268 -5.44 12.76 -39.57
CA GLY A 268 -6.10 13.99 -40.01
C GLY A 268 -6.43 14.96 -38.86
N ARG A 269 -6.67 14.43 -37.66
CA ARG A 269 -7.01 15.24 -36.48
C ARG A 269 -5.79 15.82 -35.77
N ASP A 270 -4.76 15.02 -35.60
CA ASP A 270 -3.67 15.31 -34.67
C ASP A 270 -2.43 15.92 -35.36
N ASN A 271 -2.38 15.96 -36.70
CA ASN A 271 -1.26 16.51 -37.48
C ASN A 271 -1.59 17.87 -38.14
N PRO A 272 -0.58 18.71 -38.39
CA PRO A 272 -0.78 20.03 -38.98
C PRO A 272 -1.17 19.95 -40.46
N ASP A 273 -1.93 20.96 -40.93
CA ASP A 273 -2.50 21.02 -42.29
C ASP A 273 -1.51 20.73 -43.42
N PRO A 274 -0.28 21.26 -43.41
CA PRO A 274 0.67 20.99 -44.50
C PRO A 274 1.02 19.51 -44.59
N ASP A 275 1.05 18.80 -43.47
CA ASP A 275 1.41 17.39 -43.42
C ASP A 275 0.23 16.50 -43.81
N VAL A 276 -0.99 16.88 -43.40
CA VAL A 276 -2.24 16.25 -43.86
C VAL A 276 -2.42 16.41 -45.38
N MET A 277 -2.19 17.61 -45.91
CA MET A 277 -2.28 17.90 -47.35
C MET A 277 -1.25 17.10 -48.16
N ARG A 278 -0.01 16.98 -47.66
CA ARG A 278 1.03 16.15 -48.31
C ARG A 278 0.67 14.67 -48.29
N ALA A 279 0.18 14.16 -47.17
CA ALA A 279 -0.26 12.76 -47.05
C ALA A 279 -1.45 12.47 -47.98
N ALA A 280 -2.43 13.37 -48.07
CA ALA A 280 -3.56 13.25 -48.97
C ALA A 280 -3.12 13.27 -50.45
N ALA A 281 -2.19 14.15 -50.81
CA ALA A 281 -1.62 14.18 -52.16
C ALA A 281 -0.90 12.87 -52.52
N GLN A 282 -0.20 12.25 -51.56
CA GLN A 282 0.47 10.97 -51.75
C GLN A 282 -0.52 9.81 -51.87
N LEU A 283 -1.57 9.78 -51.05
CA LEU A 283 -2.66 8.80 -51.19
C LEU A 283 -3.33 8.87 -52.57
N HIS A 284 -3.57 10.10 -53.06
CA HIS A 284 -4.11 10.32 -54.39
C HIS A 284 -3.15 9.80 -55.49
N GLN A 285 -1.84 10.08 -55.37
CA GLN A 285 -0.82 9.57 -56.29
C GLN A 285 -0.68 8.05 -56.26
N HIS A 286 -0.99 7.41 -55.13
CA HIS A 286 -1.04 5.96 -54.97
C HIS A 286 -2.36 5.31 -55.42
N GLY A 287 -3.30 6.09 -55.98
CA GLY A 287 -4.56 5.58 -56.52
C GLY A 287 -5.65 5.36 -55.47
N ALA A 288 -5.53 5.99 -54.29
CA ALA A 288 -6.54 5.95 -53.22
C ALA A 288 -7.19 7.33 -53.00
N PRO A 289 -7.99 7.84 -53.97
CA PRO A 289 -8.60 9.16 -53.89
C PRO A 289 -9.65 9.26 -52.78
N ASP A 290 -10.34 8.16 -52.47
CA ASP A 290 -11.37 8.13 -51.41
C ASP A 290 -10.75 8.27 -50.02
N ASP A 291 -9.63 7.58 -49.77
CA ASP A 291 -8.88 7.72 -48.52
C ASP A 291 -8.23 9.10 -48.39
N ALA A 292 -7.78 9.70 -49.49
CA ALA A 292 -7.30 11.08 -49.50
C ALA A 292 -8.42 12.08 -49.15
N ALA A 293 -9.63 11.87 -49.68
CA ALA A 293 -10.80 12.68 -49.35
C ALA A 293 -11.21 12.51 -47.89
N ALA A 294 -11.25 11.28 -47.38
CA ALA A 294 -11.56 10.98 -45.98
C ALA A 294 -10.55 11.62 -45.01
N LEU A 295 -9.26 11.64 -45.37
CA LEU A 295 -8.22 12.28 -44.59
C LEU A 295 -8.40 13.80 -44.48
N LEU A 296 -8.71 14.46 -45.61
CA LEU A 296 -9.00 15.89 -45.63
C LEU A 296 -10.29 16.22 -44.87
N GLN A 297 -11.32 15.40 -44.99
CA GLN A 297 -12.56 15.56 -44.24
C GLN A 297 -12.34 15.43 -42.73
N ALA A 298 -11.56 14.44 -42.28
CA ALA A 298 -11.21 14.27 -40.88
C ALA A 298 -10.50 15.52 -40.31
N ALA A 299 -9.62 16.14 -41.09
CA ALA A 299 -8.92 17.37 -40.71
C ALA A 299 -9.81 18.63 -40.74
N LEU A 300 -10.94 18.60 -41.45
CA LEU A 300 -11.91 19.70 -41.47
C LEU A 300 -12.92 19.57 -40.31
N SER A 301 -13.39 18.35 -40.01
CA SER A 301 -14.35 18.08 -38.94
C SER A 301 -13.83 18.44 -37.55
N THR A 302 -12.52 18.47 -37.36
CA THR A 302 -11.88 18.87 -36.09
C THR A 302 -11.86 20.38 -35.89
N ARG A 303 -12.02 21.15 -36.97
CA ARG A 303 -12.03 22.62 -36.94
C ARG A 303 -13.42 23.20 -36.80
N THR A 304 -14.42 22.53 -37.35
CA THR A 304 -15.83 22.92 -37.18
C THR A 304 -16.37 22.63 -35.79
N GLY A 305 -15.59 21.98 -34.91
CA GLY A 305 -15.89 21.71 -33.51
C GLY A 305 -15.09 22.53 -32.48
N ALA A 306 -14.31 23.53 -32.91
CA ALA A 306 -13.65 24.48 -32.00
C ALA A 306 -14.53 25.74 -31.82
N PRO A 307 -14.90 26.15 -30.59
CA PRO A 307 -15.55 27.44 -30.35
C PRO A 307 -14.63 28.63 -30.67
#